data_AF-A0A3A0ANG7-F1
#
_entry.id   AF-A0A3A0ANG7-F1
#
_cell.length_a   1.000
_cell.length_b   1.000
_cell.length_c   1.000
_cell.angle_alpha   90.00
_cell.angle_beta   90.00
_cell.angle_gamma   90.00
#
_symmetry.space_group_name_H-M   'P 1'
#
loop_
_entity.id
_entity.type
_entity.pdbx_description
1 polymer ?
#
loop_
_entity_poly.entity_id
_entity_poly.type
_entity_poly.pdbx_seq_one_letter_code
_entity_poly.pdbx_strand_id
1 'polypeptide(L)' 'MRNGFTVGQIAKALRCHERSARFYLREVNAAIDHYASDVGEHIDLGTVVALYRRYQNSRIGRRLVPLLESAR' A
#
# COMPACT_ATOMS: atom_id res chain seq x y z
N MET A 1 5.13 11.75 14.15
CA MET A 1 5.89 10.99 13.12
C MET A 1 4.89 10.57 12.05
N ARG A 2 5.08 10.98 10.79
CA ARG A 2 4.16 10.57 9.70
C ARG A 2 4.45 9.10 9.35
N ASN A 3 3.90 8.18 10.15
CA ASN A 3 4.06 6.74 9.97
C ASN A 3 3.09 6.25 8.90
N GLY A 4 3.46 6.46 7.63
CA GLY A 4 2.70 5.95 6.50
C GLY A 4 3.58 5.86 5.26
N PHE A 5 3.07 5.17 4.26
CA PHE A 5 3.77 4.93 3.01
C PHE A 5 3.13 5.73 1.89
N THR A 6 3.93 6.28 0.98
CA THR A 6 3.38 6.82 -0.25
C THR A 6 2.91 5.68 -1.16
N VAL A 7 1.98 5.98 -2.06
CA VAL A 7 1.55 5.04 -3.10
C VAL A 7 2.75 4.56 -3.94
N GLY A 8 3.73 5.43 -4.19
CA GLY A 8 4.97 5.07 -4.88
C GLY A 8 5.82 4.03 -4.13
N GLN A 9 5.94 4.13 -2.80
CA GLN A 9 6.64 3.12 -1.99
C GLN A 9 5.93 1.77 -2.06
N ILE A 10 4.59 1.77 -2.00
CA ILE A 10 3.77 0.56 -2.11
C ILE A 10 3.90 -0.05 -3.51
N ALA A 11 3.82 0.77 -4.56
CA ALA A 11 3.98 0.34 -5.95
C ALA A 11 5.37 -0.28 -6.20
N LYS A 12 6.41 0.32 -5.63
CA LYS A 12 7.78 -0.22 -5.68
C LYS A 12 7.88 -1.58 -4.99
N ALA A 13 7.29 -1.73 -3.79
CA ALA A 13 7.25 -3.02 -3.09
C ALA A 13 6.50 -4.09 -3.91
N LEU A 14 5.33 -3.72 -4.46
CA LEU A 14 4.51 -4.58 -5.29
C LEU A 14 5.10 -4.86 -6.68
N ARG A 15 6.16 -4.13 -7.09
CA ARG A 15 6.75 -4.17 -8.43
C ARG A 15 5.70 -3.96 -9.52
N CYS A 16 4.88 -2.93 -9.36
CA CYS A 16 3.84 -2.55 -10.29
C CYS A 16 3.79 -1.03 -10.48
N HIS A 17 2.95 -0.55 -11.40
CA HIS A 17 2.67 0.87 -11.53
C HIS A 17 1.83 1.38 -10.35
N GLU A 18 1.93 2.67 -10.03
CA GLU A 18 1.12 3.31 -8.98
C GLU A 18 -0.38 3.14 -9.22
N ARG A 19 -0.82 3.18 -10.48
CA ARG A 19 -2.22 2.92 -10.84
C ARG A 19 -2.70 1.54 -10.37
N SER A 20 -1.86 0.51 -10.52
CA SER A 20 -2.17 -0.84 -10.06
C SER A 20 -2.11 -0.93 -8.53
N ALA A 21 -1.15 -0.25 -7.89
CA ALA A 21 -1.09 -0.18 -6.43
C ALA A 21 -2.37 0.47 -5.86
N ARG A 22 -2.86 1.55 -6.46
CA ARG A 22 -4.14 2.20 -6.09
C ARG A 22 -5.32 1.27 -6.27
N PHE A 23 -5.35 0.48 -7.35
CA PHE A 23 -6.39 -0.53 -7.56
C PHE A 23 -6.43 -1.54 -6.40
N TYR A 24 -5.28 -2.08 -5.99
CA TYR A 24 -5.21 -3.00 -4.85
C TYR A 24 -5.60 -2.33 -3.54
N LEU A 25 -5.14 -1.10 -3.31
CA LEU A 25 -5.45 -0.35 -2.10
C LEU A 25 -6.95 -0.03 -1.98
N ARG A 26 -7.64 0.27 -3.09
CA ARG A 26 -9.09 0.46 -3.14
C ARG A 26 -9.88 -0.73 -2.61
N GLU A 27 -9.35 -1.96 -2.73
CA GLU A 27 -10.03 -3.15 -2.24
C GLU A 27 -10.09 -3.24 -0.71
N VAL A 28 -9.24 -2.49 0.00
CA VAL A 28 -9.17 -2.48 1.47
C VAL A 28 -9.46 -1.11 2.07
N ASN A 29 -9.41 -0.05 1.27
CA ASN A 29 -9.77 1.31 1.67
C ASN A 29 -10.40 2.05 0.48
N ALA A 30 -11.71 2.26 0.52
CA ALA A 30 -12.44 2.94 -0.56
C ALA A 30 -12.07 4.44 -0.70
N ALA A 31 -11.48 5.05 0.33
CA ALA A 31 -11.07 6.46 0.31
C ALA A 31 -9.77 6.73 -0.46
N ILE A 32 -9.13 5.69 -1.01
CA ILE A 32 -7.86 5.80 -1.77
C ILE A 32 -7.95 6.73 -2.99
N ASP A 33 -9.15 6.98 -3.50
CA ASP A 33 -9.37 7.93 -4.59
C ASP A 33 -9.23 9.37 -4.18
N HIS A 34 -9.56 9.70 -2.93
CA HIS A 34 -9.31 11.02 -2.39
C HIS A 34 -7.79 11.25 -2.26
N TYR A 35 -7.03 10.18 -1.97
CA TYR A 35 -5.56 10.21 -1.93
C TYR A 35 -4.89 10.23 -3.32
N ALA A 36 -5.65 10.25 -4.41
CA ALA A 36 -5.11 10.37 -5.77
C ALA A 36 -4.78 11.81 -6.17
N SER A 37 -5.32 12.78 -5.46
CA SER A 37 -5.07 14.20 -5.71
C SER A 37 -3.76 14.70 -5.11
N ASP A 38 -3.23 14.03 -4.08
CA ASP A 38 -2.00 14.43 -3.39
C ASP A 38 -0.94 13.32 -3.42
N VAL A 39 0.14 13.57 -4.16
CA VAL A 39 1.30 12.65 -4.31
C VAL A 39 2.06 12.49 -2.99
N GLY A 40 1.95 13.46 -2.09
CA GLY A 40 2.54 13.45 -0.76
C GLY A 40 1.67 12.76 0.30
N GLU A 41 0.49 12.25 -0.07
CA GLU A 41 -0.41 11.64 0.89
C GLU A 41 0.09 10.27 1.35
N HIS A 42 0.09 10.10 2.67
CA HIS A 42 0.63 8.92 3.32
C HIS A 42 -0.50 7.92 3.58
N ILE A 43 -0.37 6.73 3.03
CA ILE A 43 -1.19 5.58 3.35
C ILE A 43 -0.77 5.05 4.72
N ASP A 44 -1.71 4.96 5.64
CA ASP A 44 -1.44 4.47 6.98
C ASP A 44 -0.99 2.99 6.95
N LEU A 45 -0.18 2.60 7.94
CA LEU A 45 0.29 1.23 8.08
C LEU A 45 -0.85 0.21 8.17
N GLY A 46 -1.99 0.58 8.79
CA GLY A 46 -3.17 -0.27 8.92
C GLY A 46 -3.75 -0.67 7.57
N THR A 47 -3.86 0.28 6.63
CA THR A 47 -4.28 0.02 5.24
C THR A 47 -3.32 -0.96 4.54
N VAL A 48 -2.00 -0.81 4.73
CA VAL A 48 -1.02 -1.73 4.12
C VAL A 48 -1.07 -3.13 4.76
N VAL A 49 -1.30 -3.23 6.07
CA VAL A 49 -1.51 -4.51 6.77
C VAL A 49 -2.81 -5.18 6.30
N ALA A 50 -3.89 -4.41 6.12
CA ALA A 50 -5.14 -4.94 5.58
C ALA A 50 -4.95 -5.52 4.17
N LEU A 51 -4.19 -4.81 3.33
CA LEU A 51 -3.82 -5.29 2.00
C LEU A 51 -3.00 -6.58 2.06
N TYR A 52 -1.99 -6.64 2.95
CA TYR A 52 -1.20 -7.86 3.17
C TYR A 52 -2.08 -9.04 3.60
N ARG A 53 -3.00 -8.86 4.56
CA ARG A 53 -3.90 -9.91 5.04
C ARG A 53 -4.83 -10.43 3.94
N ARG A 54 -5.38 -9.52 3.13
CA ARG A 54 -6.22 -9.90 1.97
C ARG A 54 -5.47 -10.78 0.98
N TYR A 55 -4.18 -10.52 0.79
CA TYR A 55 -3.33 -11.19 -0.19
C TYR A 55 -2.27 -12.14 0.41
N GLN A 56 -2.46 -12.59 1.67
CA GLN A 56 -1.43 -13.27 2.47
C GLN A 56 -0.79 -14.48 1.79
N ASN A 57 -1.59 -15.24 1.03
CA ASN A 57 -1.15 -16.47 0.35
C ASN A 57 -0.73 -16.24 -1.11
N SER A 58 -0.57 -14.98 -1.53
CA SER A 58 -0.25 -14.62 -2.91
C SER A 58 1.10 -13.93 -3.04
N ARG A 59 1.55 -13.75 -4.28
CA ARG A 59 2.76 -12.99 -4.61
C ARG A 59 2.68 -11.53 -4.15
N ILE A 60 1.49 -10.95 -4.08
CA ILE A 60 1.25 -9.58 -3.61
C ILE A 60 1.57 -9.48 -2.11
N GLY A 61 1.02 -10.39 -1.29
CA GLY A 61 1.29 -10.42 0.15
C GLY A 61 2.77 -10.59 0.46
N ARG A 62 3.45 -11.55 -0.20
CA ARG A 62 4.91 -11.75 -0.03
C ARG A 62 5.75 -10.52 -0.38
N ARG A 63 5.31 -9.73 -1.36
CA ARG A 63 5.99 -8.51 -1.79
C ARG A 63 5.83 -7.34 -0.82
N LEU A 64 4.81 -7.35 0.02
CA LEU A 64 4.58 -6.31 1.04
C LEU A 64 5.38 -6.56 2.33
N VAL A 65 5.85 -7.77 2.58
CA VAL A 65 6.59 -8.11 3.81
C VAL A 65 7.81 -7.20 4.05
N PRO A 66 8.71 -6.95 3.07
CA PRO A 66 9.87 -6.08 3.31
C PRO A 66 9.46 -4.63 3.60
N LEU A 67 8.35 -4.18 3.02
CA LEU A 67 7.81 -2.83 3.27
C LEU A 67 7.30 -2.73 4.71
N LEU A 68 6.57 -3.75 5.19
CA LEU A 68 6.07 -3.81 6.56
C LEU A 68 7.19 -3.93 7.59
N GLU A 69 8.25 -4.69 7.29
CA GLU A 69 9.44 -4.78 8.16
C GLU A 69 10.18 -3.45 8.28
N SER A 70 10.22 -2.65 7.20
CA SER A 70 10.88 -1.33 7.21
C SER A 70 10.15 -0.25 8.01
N ALA A 71 8.89 -0.48 8.41
CA ALA A 71 8.10 0.44 9.22
C ALA A 71 8.04 0.06 10.71
N ARG A 72 8.75 -1.00 11.10
CA ARG A 72 8.92 -1.42 12.49
C ARG A 72 10.17 -0.76 13.10
#